data_AF-A0A4Q5LTY3-F1
#
_entry.id   AF-A0A4Q5LTY3-F1
#
_cell.length_a   1.000
_cell.length_b   1.000
_cell.length_c   1.000
_cell.angle_alpha   90.00
_cell.angle_beta   90.00
_cell.angle_gamma   90.00
#
_symmetry.space_group_name_H-M   'P 1'
#
loop_
_entity.id
_entity.type
_entity.pdbx_description
1 polymer ?
#
loop_
_entity_poly.entity_id
_entity_poly.type
_entity_poly.pdbx_seq_one_letter_code
_entity_poly.pdbx_strand_id
1 'polypeptide(L)'
;MRAINQLLIPANEALKNAHIVANGIVEKGVIEGHIAGFGAMVINIDLLPTVAVYMEDENRRKVIDAIARTLNSSDNRDKLFEKIMDAEGQTVSAKRLLKEKVMNASVALKMMIRTYKINKNNE
;
A
#
# COMPACT_ATOMS: atom_id res chain seq x y z
N MET A 1 -4.34 15.97 5.40
CA MET A 1 -3.04 15.88 6.13
C MET A 1 -3.14 15.20 7.49
N ARG A 2 -4.07 15.54 8.40
CA ARG A 2 -4.18 14.88 9.73
C ARG A 2 -4.27 13.35 9.68
N ALA A 3 -5.08 12.80 8.77
CA ALA A 3 -5.24 11.35 8.62
C ALA A 3 -3.96 10.63 8.17
N ILE A 4 -3.17 11.22 7.27
CA ILE A 4 -1.91 10.62 6.78
C ILE A 4 -0.86 10.64 7.88
N ASN A 5 -0.76 11.72 8.66
CA ASN A 5 0.20 11.85 9.75
C ASN A 5 0.04 10.74 10.80
N GLN A 6 -1.20 10.34 11.08
CA GLN A 6 -1.51 9.23 12.00
C GLN A 6 -1.08 7.86 11.45
N LEU A 7 -0.92 7.74 10.14
CA LEU A 7 -0.52 6.50 9.47
C LEU A 7 1.00 6.39 9.27
N LEU A 8 1.80 7.41 9.59
CA LEU A 8 3.25 7.36 9.38
C LEU A 8 3.94 6.29 10.24
N ILE A 9 3.59 6.20 11.52
CA ILE A 9 4.14 5.16 12.42
C ILE A 9 3.70 3.76 11.96
N PRO A 10 2.40 3.48 11.73
CA PRO A 10 1.96 2.21 11.16
C PRO A 10 2.62 1.87 9.82
N ALA A 11 2.76 2.84 8.93
CA ALA A 11 3.39 2.66 7.62
C ALA A 11 4.86 2.24 7.74
N ASN A 12 5.59 2.83 8.68
CA ASN A 12 6.98 2.47 8.92
C ASN A 12 7.13 1.00 9.36
N GLU A 13 6.28 0.55 10.27
CA GLU A 13 6.29 -0.85 10.72
C GLU A 13 5.78 -1.79 9.62
N ALA A 14 4.77 -1.38 8.85
CA ALA A 14 4.27 -2.13 7.72
C ALA A 14 5.35 -2.39 6.65
N LEU A 15 6.21 -1.42 6.35
CA LEU A 15 7.31 -1.58 5.40
C LEU A 15 8.31 -2.68 5.82
N LYS A 16 8.59 -2.79 7.13
CA LYS A 16 9.47 -3.84 7.67
C LYS A 16 8.77 -5.19 7.65
N ASN A 17 7.51 -5.23 8.10
CA ASN A 17 6.73 -6.46 8.23
C ASN A 17 6.32 -7.07 6.88
N ALA A 18 6.19 -6.24 5.84
CA ALA A 18 5.94 -6.69 4.47
C ALA A 18 7.24 -7.04 3.71
N HIS A 19 8.40 -7.05 4.39
CA HIS A 19 9.71 -7.31 3.79
C HIS A 19 10.07 -6.39 2.61
N ILE A 20 9.57 -5.15 2.64
CA ILE A 20 9.93 -4.10 1.66
C ILE A 20 11.24 -3.42 2.09
N VAL A 21 11.44 -3.27 3.40
CA VAL A 21 12.68 -2.77 3.99
C VAL A 21 13.39 -3.92 4.70
N ALA A 22 14.66 -4.17 4.35
CA ALA A 22 15.53 -5.09 5.06
C ALA A 22 16.79 -4.33 5.53
N ASN A 23 17.09 -4.36 6.83
CA ASN A 23 18.25 -3.67 7.44
C ASN A 23 18.35 -2.17 7.08
N GLY A 24 17.21 -1.49 6.93
CA GLY A 24 17.15 -0.08 6.55
C GLY A 24 17.46 0.21 5.07
N ILE A 25 17.50 -0.84 4.25
CA ILE A 25 17.73 -0.77 2.80
C ILE A 25 16.45 -1.23 2.09
N VAL A 26 16.11 -0.52 1.01
CA VAL A 26 14.99 -0.85 0.14
C VAL A 26 15.46 -1.19 -1.26
N GLU A 27 14.86 -2.22 -1.86
CA GLU A 27 15.08 -2.56 -3.26
C GLU A 27 14.43 -1.51 -4.18
N LYS A 28 15.24 -0.94 -5.09
CA LYS A 28 14.84 0.15 -6.00
C LYS A 28 13.54 -0.14 -6.76
N GLY A 29 13.38 -1.38 -7.25
CA GLY A 29 12.19 -1.80 -8.02
C GLY A 29 10.87 -1.68 -7.26
N VAL A 30 10.87 -1.86 -5.93
CA VAL A 30 9.64 -1.78 -5.11
C VAL A 30 9.19 -0.33 -4.90
N ILE A 31 10.14 0.61 -4.75
CA ILE A 31 9.86 2.05 -4.58
C ILE A 31 9.40 2.67 -5.89
N GLU A 32 10.20 2.53 -6.95
CA GLU A 32 10.13 3.39 -8.12
C GLU A 32 8.96 3.03 -9.04
N GLY A 33 8.56 1.75 -9.09
CA GLY A 33 7.43 1.30 -9.90
C GLY A 33 6.14 1.09 -9.11
N HIS A 34 6.20 0.23 -8.09
CA HIS A 34 4.98 -0.37 -7.54
C HIS A 34 4.26 0.54 -6.53
N ILE A 35 4.94 1.10 -5.53
CA ILE A 35 4.30 2.03 -4.58
C ILE A 35 3.98 3.37 -5.25
N ALA A 36 4.88 3.87 -6.10
CA ALA A 36 4.69 5.16 -6.77
C ALA A 36 3.48 5.15 -7.73
N GLY A 37 3.27 4.05 -8.46
CA GLY A 37 2.20 3.89 -9.45
C GLY A 37 0.82 3.53 -8.89
N PHE A 38 0.75 3.00 -7.65
CA PHE A 38 -0.49 2.48 -7.08
C PHE A 38 -1.61 3.53 -7.08
N GLY A 39 -1.32 4.73 -6.58
CA GLY A 39 -2.31 5.80 -6.51
C GLY A 39 -2.82 6.24 -7.88
N ALA A 40 -1.96 6.24 -8.90
CA ALA A 40 -2.36 6.57 -10.27
C ALA A 40 -3.29 5.49 -10.85
N MET A 41 -3.03 4.21 -10.57
CA MET A 41 -3.89 3.11 -11.01
C MET A 41 -5.27 3.18 -10.33
N VAL A 42 -5.32 3.39 -9.00
CA VAL A 42 -6.60 3.54 -8.27
C VAL A 42 -7.46 4.70 -8.78
N ILE A 43 -6.83 5.77 -9.26
CA ILE A 43 -7.53 6.91 -9.89
C ILE A 43 -8.09 6.52 -11.26
N ASN A 44 -7.30 5.82 -12.10
CA ASN A 44 -7.66 5.53 -13.48
C ASN A 44 -8.60 4.33 -13.64
N ILE A 45 -8.39 3.25 -12.90
CA ILE A 45 -9.14 1.99 -13.07
C ILE A 45 -9.99 1.61 -11.86
N ASP A 46 -9.98 2.42 -10.79
CA ASP A 46 -10.63 2.15 -9.49
C ASP A 46 -9.88 1.14 -8.60
N LEU A 47 -10.29 1.07 -7.32
CA LEU A 47 -9.57 0.36 -6.27
C LEU A 47 -9.52 -1.15 -6.49
N LEU A 48 -10.67 -1.82 -6.64
CA LEU A 48 -10.77 -3.27 -6.77
C LEU A 48 -9.90 -3.83 -7.91
N PRO A 49 -10.04 -3.38 -9.17
CA PRO A 49 -9.21 -3.90 -10.25
C PRO A 49 -7.74 -3.51 -10.10
N THR A 50 -7.41 -2.38 -9.46
CA THR A 50 -6.00 -2.07 -9.13
C THR A 50 -5.41 -3.10 -8.18
N VAL A 51 -6.12 -3.43 -7.10
CA VAL A 51 -5.65 -4.46 -6.15
C VAL A 51 -5.55 -5.81 -6.84
N ALA A 52 -6.53 -6.20 -7.68
CA ALA A 52 -6.47 -7.44 -8.44
C ALA A 52 -5.19 -7.54 -9.30
N VAL A 53 -4.86 -6.49 -10.06
CA VAL A 53 -3.62 -6.44 -10.86
C VAL A 53 -2.35 -6.50 -10.00
N TYR A 54 -2.38 -5.89 -8.81
CA TYR A 54 -1.25 -5.95 -7.88
C TYR A 54 -1.08 -7.33 -7.23
N MET A 55 -2.14 -8.14 -7.17
CA MET A 55 -2.08 -9.48 -6.59
C MET A 55 -1.40 -10.51 -7.50
N GLU A 56 -1.21 -10.21 -8.78
CA GLU A 56 -0.56 -11.12 -9.74
C GLU A 56 0.98 -11.15 -9.61
N ASP A 57 1.59 -10.03 -9.22
CA ASP A 57 3.05 -9.89 -9.09
C ASP A 57 3.50 -9.95 -7.62
N GLU A 58 4.62 -10.63 -7.33
CA GLU A 58 5.08 -10.81 -5.95
C GLU A 58 5.51 -9.50 -5.28
N ASN A 59 6.19 -8.61 -6.01
CA ASN A 59 6.63 -7.33 -5.46
C ASN A 59 5.46 -6.36 -5.27
N ARG A 60 4.47 -6.37 -6.17
CA ARG A 60 3.21 -5.64 -6.02
C ARG A 60 2.36 -6.19 -4.88
N ARG A 61 2.35 -7.52 -4.65
CA ARG A 61 1.69 -8.13 -3.49
C ARG A 61 2.24 -7.62 -2.17
N LYS A 62 3.56 -7.41 -2.05
CA LYS A 62 4.18 -6.80 -0.87
C LYS A 62 3.63 -5.38 -0.62
N VAL A 63 3.36 -4.62 -1.68
CA VAL A 63 2.74 -3.28 -1.56
C VAL A 63 1.34 -3.36 -0.97
N ILE A 64 0.51 -4.30 -1.45
CA ILE A 64 -0.85 -4.50 -0.91
C ILE A 64 -0.78 -4.96 0.55
N ASP A 65 0.15 -5.84 0.89
CA ASP A 65 0.36 -6.29 2.27
C ASP A 65 0.78 -5.14 3.18
N ALA A 66 1.69 -4.27 2.73
CA ALA A 66 2.10 -3.08 3.46
C ALA A 66 0.92 -2.10 3.65
N ILE A 67 0.07 -1.91 2.63
CA ILE A 67 -1.13 -1.06 2.74
C ILE A 67 -2.08 -1.63 3.78
N ALA A 68 -2.35 -2.94 3.75
CA ALA A 68 -3.21 -3.63 4.71
C ALA A 68 -2.72 -3.42 6.14
N ARG A 69 -1.42 -3.67 6.37
CA ARG A 69 -0.76 -3.51 7.67
C ARG A 69 -0.70 -2.06 8.16
N THR A 70 -0.64 -1.09 7.23
CA THR A 70 -0.71 0.34 7.57
C THR A 70 -2.08 0.71 8.12
N LEU A 71 -3.15 0.11 7.59
CA LEU A 71 -4.52 0.34 8.05
C LEU A 71 -4.83 -0.42 9.35
N ASN A 72 -4.32 -1.63 9.48
CA ASN A 72 -4.42 -2.45 10.68
C ASN A 72 -3.27 -3.46 10.69
N SER A 73 -2.43 -3.42 11.73
CA SER A 73 -1.20 -4.23 11.81
C SER A 73 -1.43 -5.75 11.79
N SER A 74 -2.64 -6.20 12.15
CA SER A 74 -3.05 -7.61 12.11
C SER A 74 -3.61 -8.07 10.76
N ASP A 75 -3.83 -7.14 9.83
CA ASP A 75 -4.32 -7.46 8.50
C ASP A 75 -3.16 -7.85 7.57
N ASN A 76 -3.53 -8.54 6.49
CA ASN A 76 -2.67 -8.90 5.39
C ASN A 76 -3.34 -8.52 4.06
N ARG A 77 -2.63 -8.71 2.95
CA ARG A 77 -3.16 -8.43 1.61
C ARG A 77 -4.51 -9.09 1.30
N ASP A 78 -4.73 -10.33 1.75
CA ASP A 78 -5.92 -11.11 1.42
C ASP A 78 -7.15 -10.54 2.15
N LYS A 79 -6.99 -10.22 3.43
CA LYS A 79 -8.02 -9.55 4.24
C LYS A 79 -8.35 -8.15 3.73
N LEU A 80 -7.37 -7.42 3.18
CA LEU A 80 -7.66 -6.14 2.52
C LEU A 80 -8.44 -6.36 1.22
N PHE A 81 -8.09 -7.37 0.43
CA PHE A 81 -8.81 -7.71 -0.79
C PHE A 81 -10.27 -8.10 -0.50
N GLU A 82 -10.52 -8.94 0.50
CA GLU A 82 -11.87 -9.29 0.98
C GLU A 82 -12.67 -8.05 1.38
N LYS A 83 -12.09 -7.15 2.18
CA LYS A 83 -12.75 -5.88 2.57
C LYS A 83 -13.13 -5.01 1.38
N ILE A 84 -12.32 -5.02 0.32
CA ILE A 84 -12.60 -4.26 -0.91
C ILE A 84 -13.74 -4.93 -1.68
N MET A 85 -13.76 -6.26 -1.78
CA MET A 85 -14.86 -7.00 -2.39
C MET A 85 -16.18 -6.78 -1.65
N ASP A 86 -16.17 -6.89 -0.32
CA ASP A 86 -17.35 -6.67 0.52
C ASP A 86 -17.91 -5.25 0.36
N ALA A 87 -17.05 -4.26 0.11
CA ALA A 87 -17.44 -2.88 -0.09
C ALA A 87 -18.15 -2.62 -1.43
N GLU A 88 -18.04 -3.51 -2.43
CA GLU A 88 -18.77 -3.36 -3.70
C GLU A 88 -20.28 -3.53 -3.52
N GLY A 89 -20.72 -4.29 -2.50
CA GLY A 89 -22.13 -4.42 -2.13
C GLY A 89 -22.64 -3.32 -1.19
N GLN A 90 -21.79 -2.36 -0.80
CA GLN A 90 -22.12 -1.30 0.16
C GLN A 90 -22.52 0.02 -0.51
N THR A 91 -22.86 1.01 0.31
CA THR A 91 -23.18 2.35 -0.17
C THR A 91 -21.98 3.01 -0.86
N VAL A 92 -22.25 3.89 -1.83
CA VAL A 92 -21.21 4.68 -2.52
C VAL A 92 -20.30 5.43 -1.53
N SER A 93 -20.88 5.93 -0.43
CA SER A 93 -20.14 6.60 0.63
C SER A 93 -19.15 5.68 1.35
N ALA A 94 -19.55 4.44 1.65
CA ALA A 94 -18.68 3.46 2.30
C ALA A 94 -17.52 3.05 1.38
N LYS A 95 -17.80 2.78 0.11
CA LYS A 95 -16.77 2.50 -0.90
C LYS A 95 -15.78 3.65 -1.04
N ARG A 96 -16.28 4.89 -1.12
CA ARG A 96 -15.43 6.10 -1.19
C ARG A 96 -14.55 6.25 0.05
N LEU A 97 -15.09 5.99 1.25
CA LEU A 97 -14.33 6.06 2.49
C LEU A 97 -13.22 5.01 2.55
N LEU A 98 -13.51 3.77 2.13
CA LEU A 98 -12.48 2.72 2.05
C LEU A 98 -11.38 3.08 1.06
N LYS A 99 -11.76 3.56 -0.14
CA LYS A 99 -10.83 4.05 -1.14
C LYS A 99 -9.94 5.17 -0.60
N GLU A 100 -10.50 6.13 0.11
CA GLU A 100 -9.74 7.21 0.72
C GLU A 100 -8.74 6.68 1.78
N LYS A 101 -9.16 5.75 2.64
CA LYS A 101 -8.27 5.12 3.64
C LYS A 101 -7.11 4.40 2.97
N VAL A 102 -7.37 3.58 1.97
CA VAL A 102 -6.34 2.85 1.21
C VAL A 102 -5.38 3.82 0.51
N MET A 103 -5.90 4.88 -0.10
CA MET A 103 -5.08 5.91 -0.72
C MET A 103 -4.20 6.63 0.30
N ASN A 104 -4.74 7.02 1.45
CA ASN A 104 -3.97 7.67 2.52
C ASN A 104 -2.86 6.76 3.07
N ALA A 105 -3.12 5.47 3.22
CA ALA A 105 -2.12 4.47 3.61
C ALA A 105 -1.00 4.36 2.56
N SER A 106 -1.34 4.30 1.27
CA SER A 106 -0.35 4.26 0.18
C SER A 106 0.55 5.50 0.16
N VAL A 107 -0.01 6.68 0.46
CA VAL A 107 0.75 7.93 0.56
C VAL A 107 1.68 7.91 1.77
N ALA A 108 1.20 7.46 2.93
CA ALA A 108 2.02 7.32 4.14
C ALA A 108 3.22 6.39 3.90
N LEU A 109 3.00 5.24 3.25
CA LEU A 109 4.07 4.32 2.83
C LEU A 109 5.08 5.01 1.91
N LYS A 110 4.61 5.74 0.90
CA LYS A 110 5.47 6.47 -0.04
C LYS A 110 6.28 7.59 0.64
N MET A 111 5.78 8.16 1.74
CA MET A 111 6.53 9.11 2.55
C MET A 111 7.59 8.42 3.39
N MET A 112 7.25 7.32 4.06
CA MET A 112 8.16 6.57 4.92
C MET A 112 9.25 5.86 4.15
N ILE A 113 8.96 5.30 2.98
CA ILE A 113 9.96 4.57 2.21
C ILE A 113 11.12 5.47 1.75
N ARG A 114 10.88 6.78 1.59
CA ARG A 114 11.90 7.77 1.22
C ARG A 114 12.87 8.12 2.33
N THR A 115 12.63 7.67 3.57
CA THR A 115 13.56 7.88 4.68
C THR A 115 14.64 6.79 4.75
N TYR A 116 14.49 5.71 3.98
CA TYR A 116 15.42 4.60 3.92
C TYR A 116 16.48 4.74 2.81
N LYS A 117 17.59 4.00 2.95
CA LYS A 117 18.60 3.93 1.90
C LYS A 117 18.10 3.04 0.76
N ILE A 118 18.33 3.48 -0.48
CA ILE A 118 17.95 2.70 -1.67
C ILE A 118 19.17 1.89 -2.12
N ASN A 119 19.01 0.58 -2.31
CA ASN A 119 20.04 -0.24 -2.92
C ASN A 119 20.17 0.10 -4.40
N LYS A 120 21.31 0.66 -4.81
CA LYS A 120 21.58 1.07 -6.19
C LYS A 120 22.20 -0.04 -7.06
N ASN A 121 22.47 -1.22 -6.50
CA ASN A 121 23.29 -2.25 -7.15
C ASN A 121 22.56 -3.16 -8.14
N ASN A 122 21.30 -2.87 -8.49
CA ASN A 122 20.57 -3.60 -9.51
C ASN A 122 20.31 -2.66 -10.70
N GLU A 123 21.33 -2.43 -11.50
CA GLU A 123 21.25 -1.98 -12.91
C GLU A 123 21.84 -3.08 -13.80
#